data_AF-A0A5P8KDA8-F1
#
_entry.id   AF-A0A5P8KDA8-F1
#
_cell.length_a   1.000
_cell.length_b   1.000
_cell.length_c   1.000
_cell.angle_alpha   90.00
_cell.angle_beta   90.00
_cell.angle_gamma   90.00
#
_symmetry.space_group_name_H-M   'P 1'
#
loop_
_entity.id
_entity.type
_entity.pdbx_description
1 polymer ?
#
loop_
_entity_poly.entity_id
_entity_poly.type
_entity_poly.pdbx_seq_one_letter_code
_entity_poly.pdbx_strand_id
1 'polypeptide(L)'
;MTTSGDPAGSPAEGPRSEALCREVRRSPVIRQLVPMEAGIGWPLPVPVVQDGTPRVYVRLPLFVMRPDPAGGADLFPPFATATVDWSTRRLVEYTDLRFKEPHRSRAEWSRPVGRFPHPAVAGLTTNAYRDLRTRLLTLYDELLDELAHGRQPGGGARPGEFGGLLTRLLEPALVPHYRRLAPKFLGRYLPDPHRPDER
;
A
#
# COMPACT_ATOMS: atom_id res chain seq x y z
N MET A 1 -28.93 44.71 -0.28
CA MET A 1 -28.19 43.70 0.51
C MET A 1 -28.20 42.40 -0.28
N THR A 2 -27.17 42.23 -1.11
CA THR A 2 -26.95 41.05 -1.96
C THR A 2 -26.06 40.09 -1.18
N THR A 3 -26.59 38.93 -0.80
CA THR A 3 -25.82 37.84 -0.19
C THR A 3 -25.02 37.16 -1.30
N SER A 4 -23.74 37.53 -1.38
CA SER A 4 -22.73 36.79 -2.14
C SER A 4 -22.45 35.49 -1.41
N GLY A 5 -22.90 34.37 -1.97
CA GLY A 5 -22.53 33.04 -1.50
C GLY A 5 -21.13 32.73 -1.99
N ASP A 6 -20.16 32.77 -1.08
CA ASP A 6 -18.85 32.14 -1.29
C ASP A 6 -19.06 30.64 -1.55
N PRO A 7 -18.61 30.08 -2.69
CA PRO A 7 -18.48 28.65 -2.81
C PRO A 7 -17.32 28.23 -1.91
N ALA A 8 -17.66 27.66 -0.75
CA ALA A 8 -16.72 26.94 0.09
C ALA A 8 -15.92 25.97 -0.79
N GLY A 9 -14.63 26.26 -0.95
CA GLY A 9 -13.70 25.38 -1.64
C GLY A 9 -13.75 24.01 -0.97
N SER A 10 -14.22 23.01 -1.70
CA SER A 10 -14.08 21.61 -1.31
C SER A 10 -12.60 21.38 -1.00
N PRO A 11 -12.21 20.88 0.18
CA PRO A 11 -10.81 20.56 0.43
C PRO A 11 -10.38 19.59 -0.66
N ALA A 12 -9.31 19.92 -1.39
CA ALA A 12 -8.79 19.10 -2.48
C ALA A 12 -8.79 17.64 -2.04
N GLU A 13 -9.63 16.83 -2.67
CA GLU A 13 -9.79 15.42 -2.31
C GLU A 13 -8.42 14.76 -2.53
N GLY A 14 -7.82 14.25 -1.46
CA GLY A 14 -6.55 13.53 -1.54
C GLY A 14 -6.67 12.29 -2.45
N PRO A 15 -5.55 11.59 -2.71
CA PRO A 15 -5.53 10.44 -3.62
C PRO A 15 -6.63 9.43 -3.32
N ARG A 16 -7.26 8.89 -4.37
CA ARG A 16 -8.33 7.89 -4.28
C ARG A 16 -7.86 6.64 -3.54
N SER A 17 -6.63 6.20 -3.78
CA SER A 17 -6.00 5.09 -3.05
C SER A 17 -5.86 5.37 -1.54
N GLU A 18 -5.65 6.63 -1.15
CA GLU A 18 -5.66 7.02 0.26
C GLU A 18 -7.07 6.94 0.86
N ALA A 19 -8.07 7.47 0.15
CA ALA A 19 -9.47 7.37 0.56
C ALA A 19 -9.89 5.90 0.71
N LEU A 20 -9.52 5.04 -0.24
CA LEU A 20 -9.77 3.61 -0.22
C LEU A 20 -9.19 2.95 1.04
N CYS A 21 -7.94 3.23 1.41
CA CYS A 21 -7.35 2.68 2.64
C CYS A 21 -8.12 3.11 3.89
N ARG A 22 -8.59 4.37 3.95
CA ARG A 22 -9.42 4.87 5.06
C ARG A 22 -10.79 4.20 5.11
N GLU A 23 -11.41 3.97 3.95
CA GLU A 23 -12.69 3.27 3.81
C GLU A 23 -12.58 1.81 4.26
N VAL A 24 -11.55 1.10 3.79
CA VAL A 24 -11.26 -0.29 4.19
C VAL A 24 -11.09 -0.40 5.70
N ARG A 25 -10.33 0.51 6.34
CA ARG A 25 -10.17 0.51 7.81
C ARG A 25 -11.49 0.75 8.57
N ARG A 26 -12.44 1.44 7.94
CA ARG A 26 -13.76 1.74 8.54
C ARG A 26 -14.81 0.65 8.24
N SER A 27 -14.53 -0.27 7.33
CA SER A 27 -15.42 -1.38 6.98
C SER A 27 -15.77 -2.24 8.21
N PRO A 28 -17.05 -2.57 8.43
CA PRO A 28 -17.46 -3.48 9.50
C PRO A 28 -16.74 -4.83 9.43
N VAL A 29 -16.57 -5.39 8.23
CA VAL A 29 -15.90 -6.69 8.03
C VAL A 29 -14.44 -6.63 8.48
N ILE A 30 -13.73 -5.56 8.12
CA ILE A 30 -12.33 -5.38 8.53
C ILE A 30 -12.23 -5.20 10.04
N ARG A 31 -13.12 -4.40 10.65
CA ARG A 31 -13.13 -4.20 12.11
C ARG A 31 -13.43 -5.48 12.90
N GLN A 32 -14.13 -6.45 12.31
CA GLN A 32 -14.39 -7.75 12.93
C GLN A 32 -13.20 -8.71 12.83
N LEU A 33 -12.40 -8.60 11.77
CA LEU A 33 -11.34 -9.56 11.45
C LEU A 33 -9.93 -9.09 11.80
N VAL A 34 -9.72 -7.77 11.89
CA VAL A 34 -8.41 -7.13 11.94
C VAL A 34 -8.27 -6.32 13.23
N PRO A 35 -7.21 -6.53 14.03
CA PRO A 35 -6.92 -5.70 15.19
C PRO A 35 -6.85 -4.22 14.83
N MET A 36 -7.34 -3.34 15.71
CA MET A 36 -7.43 -1.90 15.42
C MET A 36 -6.06 -1.22 15.28
N GLU A 37 -5.04 -1.81 15.91
CA GLU A 37 -3.64 -1.41 15.89
C GLU A 37 -2.94 -1.79 14.57
N ALA A 38 -3.59 -2.56 13.70
CA ALA A 38 -3.02 -2.95 12.43
C ALA A 38 -2.85 -1.75 11.48
N GLY A 39 -1.68 -1.68 10.85
CA GLY A 39 -1.41 -0.81 9.72
C GLY A 39 -1.91 -1.43 8.42
N ILE A 40 -2.26 -0.55 7.47
CA ILE A 40 -2.53 -0.91 6.08
C ILE A 40 -1.30 -0.52 5.27
N GLY A 41 -0.73 -1.49 4.58
CA GLY A 41 0.43 -1.31 3.73
C GLY A 41 0.14 -0.69 2.37
N TRP A 42 1.21 -0.45 1.61
CA TRP A 42 1.14 0.04 0.25
C TRP A 42 0.27 -0.85 -0.67
N PRO A 43 -0.54 -0.25 -1.55
CA PRO A 43 -1.37 -0.98 -2.52
C PRO A 43 -0.57 -1.93 -3.42
N LEU A 44 -1.12 -3.12 -3.66
CA LEU A 44 -0.61 -4.08 -4.61
C LEU A 44 -1.65 -4.28 -5.73
N PRO A 45 -1.39 -3.78 -6.95
CA PRO A 45 -2.28 -3.98 -8.09
C PRO A 45 -2.39 -5.48 -8.46
N VAL A 46 -3.61 -5.94 -8.68
CA VAL A 46 -3.94 -7.28 -9.18
C VAL A 46 -4.80 -7.10 -10.44
N PRO A 47 -4.16 -6.84 -11.60
CA PRO A 47 -4.87 -6.76 -12.87
C PRO A 47 -5.35 -8.15 -13.29
N VAL A 48 -6.59 -8.23 -13.75
CA VAL A 48 -7.20 -9.45 -14.31
C VAL A 48 -7.99 -9.10 -15.56
N VAL A 49 -8.23 -10.09 -16.42
CA VAL A 49 -9.20 -9.98 -17.51
C VAL A 49 -10.38 -10.87 -17.15
N GLN A 50 -11.56 -10.30 -17.03
CA GLN A 50 -12.80 -11.02 -16.74
C GLN A 50 -13.79 -10.74 -17.87
N ASP A 51 -14.26 -11.81 -18.53
CA ASP A 51 -15.17 -11.72 -19.68
C ASP A 51 -14.64 -10.79 -20.79
N GLY A 52 -13.34 -10.90 -21.09
CA GLY A 52 -12.64 -10.06 -22.07
C GLY A 52 -12.42 -8.60 -21.64
N THR A 53 -12.90 -8.20 -20.46
CA THR A 53 -12.80 -6.84 -19.96
C THR A 53 -11.69 -6.72 -18.91
N PRO A 54 -10.76 -5.76 -19.04
CA PRO A 54 -9.77 -5.49 -18.00
C PRO A 54 -10.44 -5.06 -16.69
N ARG A 55 -9.98 -5.62 -15.57
CA ARG A 55 -10.35 -5.22 -14.22
C ARG A 55 -9.11 -5.14 -13.36
N VAL A 56 -9.17 -4.30 -12.33
CA VAL A 56 -8.09 -4.18 -11.35
C VAL A 56 -8.65 -4.33 -9.96
N TYR A 57 -8.06 -5.25 -9.22
CA TYR A 57 -8.22 -5.34 -7.79
C TYR A 57 -7.00 -4.76 -7.09
N VAL A 58 -7.19 -4.25 -5.87
CA VAL A 58 -6.12 -3.74 -5.03
C VAL A 58 -6.01 -4.63 -3.81
N ARG A 59 -4.89 -5.33 -3.69
CA ARG A 59 -4.57 -6.10 -2.50
C ARG A 59 -3.82 -5.21 -1.51
N LEU A 60 -4.31 -5.14 -0.29
CA LEU A 60 -3.78 -4.33 0.80
C LEU A 60 -3.20 -5.25 1.89
N PRO A 61 -1.87 -5.28 2.07
CA PRO A 61 -1.25 -6.00 3.17
C PRO A 61 -1.62 -5.38 4.52
N LEU A 62 -1.90 -6.22 5.50
CA LEU A 62 -2.23 -5.81 6.87
C LEU A 62 -1.18 -6.35 7.83
N PHE A 63 -0.58 -5.48 8.63
CA PHE A 63 0.48 -5.85 9.56
C PHE A 63 0.32 -5.13 10.90
N VAL A 64 0.90 -5.70 11.96
CA VAL A 64 0.93 -5.04 13.26
C VAL A 64 2.07 -4.02 13.27
N MET A 65 1.76 -2.81 13.75
CA MET A 65 2.75 -1.82 14.15
C MET A 65 2.66 -1.65 15.66
N ARG A 66 3.73 -1.97 16.38
CA ARG A 66 3.77 -1.79 17.83
C ARG A 66 4.61 -0.55 18.18
N PRO A 67 4.01 0.54 18.68
CA PRO A 67 4.78 1.71 19.08
C PRO A 67 5.79 1.37 20.18
N ASP A 68 6.99 1.97 20.09
CA ASP A 68 8.01 1.91 21.13
C ASP A 68 7.95 3.21 21.96
N PRO A 69 7.91 3.14 23.31
CA PRO A 69 7.99 4.32 24.17
C PRO A 69 9.20 5.23 23.91
N ALA A 70 10.33 4.68 23.45
CA ALA A 70 11.53 5.43 23.08
C ALA A 70 11.44 6.08 21.68
N GLY A 71 10.34 5.86 20.95
CA GLY A 71 10.07 6.43 19.63
C GLY A 71 10.15 5.41 18.50
N GLY A 72 9.30 5.60 17.48
CA GLY A 72 9.16 4.67 16.36
C GLY A 72 8.21 3.51 16.66
N ALA A 73 8.24 2.47 15.83
CA ALA A 73 7.41 1.29 15.99
C ALA A 73 8.08 0.03 15.43
N ASP A 74 7.92 -1.09 16.14
CA ASP A 74 8.26 -2.41 15.62
C ASP A 74 7.24 -2.83 14.56
N LEU A 75 7.75 -3.34 13.45
CA LEU A 75 6.99 -3.83 12.32
C LEU A 75 6.98 -5.35 12.34
N PHE A 76 5.79 -5.93 12.21
CA PHE A 76 5.62 -7.38 12.13
C PHE A 76 5.34 -7.81 10.69
N PRO A 77 5.53 -9.10 10.35
CA PRO A 77 5.10 -9.62 9.05
C PRO A 77 3.63 -9.28 8.76
N PRO A 78 3.26 -9.02 7.50
CA PRO A 78 1.86 -8.95 7.12
C PRO A 78 1.13 -10.25 7.49
N PHE A 79 0.15 -10.17 8.39
CA PHE A 79 -0.59 -11.34 8.88
C PHE A 79 -1.85 -11.61 8.06
N ALA A 80 -2.31 -10.64 7.28
CA ALA A 80 -3.47 -10.77 6.43
C ALA A 80 -3.37 -9.85 5.20
N THR A 81 -4.27 -10.06 4.24
CA THR A 81 -4.52 -9.13 3.14
C THR A 81 -6.01 -8.88 2.97
N ALA A 82 -6.37 -7.65 2.63
CA ALA A 82 -7.70 -7.29 2.16
C ALA A 82 -7.64 -6.94 0.67
N THR A 83 -8.43 -7.59 -0.17
CA THR A 83 -8.50 -7.29 -1.60
C THR A 83 -9.81 -6.58 -1.90
N VAL A 84 -9.72 -5.43 -2.58
CA VAL A 84 -10.88 -4.62 -2.98
C VAL A 84 -10.92 -4.46 -4.50
N ASP A 85 -12.11 -4.37 -5.07
CA ASP A 85 -12.29 -3.97 -6.46
C ASP A 85 -11.99 -2.47 -6.60
N TRP A 86 -11.06 -2.09 -7.48
CA TRP A 86 -10.66 -0.69 -7.65
C TRP A 86 -11.84 0.18 -8.05
N SER A 87 -12.66 -0.29 -8.99
CA SER A 87 -13.78 0.46 -9.57
C SER A 87 -14.91 0.70 -8.57
N THR A 88 -15.31 -0.36 -7.84
CA THR A 88 -16.47 -0.29 -6.94
C THR A 88 -16.08 -0.02 -5.48
N ARG A 89 -14.78 -0.07 -5.15
CA ARG A 89 -14.21 0.02 -3.79
C ARG A 89 -14.74 -1.05 -2.83
N ARG A 90 -15.41 -2.08 -3.33
CA ARG A 90 -15.98 -3.16 -2.52
C ARG A 90 -14.88 -4.14 -2.12
N LEU A 91 -14.91 -4.58 -0.86
CA LEU A 91 -14.10 -5.70 -0.39
C LEU A 91 -14.58 -6.98 -1.08
N VAL A 92 -13.67 -7.68 -1.74
CA VAL A 92 -13.95 -8.93 -2.46
C VAL A 92 -13.26 -10.14 -1.83
N GLU A 93 -12.20 -9.93 -1.05
CA GLU A 93 -11.50 -11.01 -0.37
C GLU A 93 -10.83 -10.50 0.92
N TYR A 94 -10.87 -11.33 1.97
CA TYR A 94 -9.98 -11.23 3.11
C TYR A 94 -9.23 -12.56 3.26
N THR A 95 -7.91 -12.49 3.39
CA THR A 95 -7.07 -13.67 3.53
C THR A 95 -6.21 -13.56 4.78
N ASP A 96 -6.39 -14.46 5.74
CA ASP A 96 -5.46 -14.64 6.86
C ASP A 96 -4.24 -15.44 6.40
N LEU A 97 -3.08 -14.78 6.35
CA LEU A 97 -1.84 -15.39 5.88
C LEU A 97 -1.28 -16.41 6.87
N ARG A 98 -1.62 -16.32 8.16
CA ARG A 98 -1.23 -17.31 9.16
C ARG A 98 -1.96 -18.63 8.94
N PHE A 99 -3.21 -18.55 8.44
CA PHE A 99 -3.97 -19.72 8.02
C PHE A 99 -3.46 -20.27 6.67
N LYS A 100 -3.10 -19.41 5.72
CA LYS A 100 -2.60 -19.84 4.39
C LYS A 100 -1.17 -20.36 4.40
N GLU A 101 -0.34 -19.97 5.37
CA GLU A 101 1.03 -20.44 5.54
C GLU A 101 1.17 -21.25 6.85
N PRO A 102 0.49 -22.41 7.00
CA PRO A 102 0.46 -23.15 8.26
C PRO A 102 1.81 -23.77 8.63
N HIS A 103 2.74 -23.84 7.67
CA HIS A 103 4.11 -24.32 7.88
C HIS A 103 4.96 -23.32 8.67
N ARG A 104 4.55 -22.05 8.76
CA ARG A 104 5.24 -21.04 9.56
C ARG A 104 4.77 -21.11 11.01
N SER A 105 5.74 -21.13 11.92
CA SER A 105 5.47 -21.21 13.35
C SER A 105 4.79 -19.94 13.87
N ARG A 106 4.03 -20.06 14.96
CA ARG A 106 3.49 -18.88 15.68
C ARG A 106 4.62 -17.91 16.10
N ALA A 107 5.79 -18.44 16.44
CA ALA A 107 6.96 -17.66 16.82
C ALA A 107 7.47 -16.77 15.67
N GLU A 108 7.41 -17.25 14.43
CA GLU A 108 7.79 -16.43 13.27
C GLU A 108 6.81 -15.28 13.02
N TRP A 109 5.52 -15.49 13.30
CA TRP A 109 4.50 -14.44 13.17
C TRP A 109 4.55 -13.40 14.28
N SER A 110 5.05 -13.78 15.46
CA SER A 110 5.09 -12.93 16.66
C SER A 110 6.42 -12.18 16.84
N ARG A 111 7.34 -12.25 15.88
CA ARG A 111 8.62 -11.56 15.93
C ARG A 111 8.60 -10.31 15.04
N PRO A 112 9.10 -9.16 15.51
CA PRO A 112 9.35 -8.02 14.65
C PRO A 112 10.30 -8.41 13.50
N VAL A 113 10.04 -7.88 12.31
CA VAL A 113 10.91 -8.01 11.13
C VAL A 113 11.69 -6.74 10.84
N GLY A 114 11.27 -5.60 11.40
CA GLY A 114 11.94 -4.32 11.23
C GLY A 114 11.37 -3.25 12.16
N ARG A 115 11.83 -2.01 11.97
CA ARG A 115 11.42 -0.86 12.78
C ARG A 115 11.17 0.35 11.87
N PHE A 116 10.06 1.03 12.11
CA PHE A 116 9.75 2.33 11.52
C PHE A 116 10.19 3.46 12.46
N PRO A 117 10.73 4.59 11.95
CA PRO A 117 11.13 4.81 10.56
C PRO A 117 12.48 4.15 10.24
N HIS A 118 12.66 3.62 9.04
CA HIS A 118 13.98 3.22 8.53
C HIS A 118 14.84 4.44 8.14
N PRO A 119 16.17 4.27 7.94
CA PRO A 119 17.10 5.40 7.76
C PRO A 119 16.75 6.41 6.65
N ALA A 120 16.19 5.95 5.52
CA ALA A 120 15.90 6.84 4.39
C ALA A 120 14.73 7.82 4.65
N VAL A 121 13.94 7.57 5.69
CA VAL A 121 12.82 8.43 6.10
C VAL A 121 12.94 8.94 7.55
N ALA A 122 13.89 8.44 8.34
CA ALA A 122 14.08 8.82 9.74
C ALA A 122 14.37 10.31 9.95
N GLY A 123 15.04 10.96 8.99
CA GLY A 123 15.33 12.40 9.03
C GLY A 123 14.23 13.30 8.47
N LEU A 124 13.12 12.74 7.99
CA LEU A 124 12.03 13.53 7.41
C LEU A 124 11.15 14.13 8.50
N THR A 125 10.70 15.37 8.27
CA THR A 125 9.59 15.92 9.05
C THR A 125 8.30 15.16 8.71
N THR A 126 7.34 15.20 9.63
CA THR A 126 6.02 14.60 9.41
C THR A 126 5.35 15.11 8.12
N ASN A 127 5.49 16.40 7.81
CA ASN A 127 4.94 16.99 6.58
C ASN A 127 5.67 16.50 5.34
N ALA A 128 7.01 16.48 5.34
CA ALA A 128 7.77 15.98 4.20
C ALA A 128 7.46 14.50 3.91
N TYR A 129 7.31 13.67 4.96
CA TYR A 129 6.89 12.28 4.80
C TYR A 129 5.46 12.19 4.20
N ARG A 130 4.52 13.01 4.69
CA ARG A 130 3.15 13.07 4.16
C ARG A 130 3.13 13.48 2.69
N ASP A 131 3.91 14.48 2.29
CA ASP A 131 3.95 14.96 0.90
C ASP A 131 4.48 13.87 -0.05
N LEU A 132 5.55 13.17 0.33
CA LEU A 132 6.07 12.03 -0.44
C LEU A 132 5.06 10.90 -0.53
N ARG A 133 4.38 10.59 0.59
CA ARG A 133 3.33 9.57 0.63
C ARG A 133 2.16 9.94 -0.28
N THR A 134 1.66 11.18 -0.21
CA THR A 134 0.59 11.69 -1.07
C THR A 134 1.00 11.58 -2.53
N ARG A 135 2.24 11.99 -2.87
CA ARG A 135 2.74 11.87 -4.24
C ARG A 135 2.78 10.42 -4.73
N LEU A 136 3.28 9.49 -3.91
CA LEU A 136 3.28 8.07 -4.26
C LEU A 136 1.86 7.54 -4.48
N LEU A 137 0.90 7.93 -3.64
CA LEU A 137 -0.49 7.51 -3.77
C LEU A 137 -1.19 8.10 -5.01
N THR A 138 -0.85 9.33 -5.40
CA THR A 138 -1.29 9.88 -6.69
C THR A 138 -0.77 9.04 -7.86
N LEU A 139 0.51 8.64 -7.85
CA LEU A 139 1.06 7.78 -8.90
C LEU A 139 0.44 6.37 -8.89
N TYR A 140 0.01 5.88 -7.72
CA TYR A 140 -0.78 4.65 -7.63
C TYR A 140 -2.14 4.81 -8.31
N ASP A 141 -2.83 5.93 -8.12
CA ASP A 141 -4.13 6.17 -8.76
C ASP A 141 -3.98 6.15 -10.29
N GLU A 142 -2.99 6.88 -10.82
CA GLU A 142 -2.64 6.88 -12.25
C GLU A 142 -2.38 5.46 -12.77
N LEU A 143 -1.54 4.70 -12.06
CA LEU A 143 -1.22 3.31 -12.40
C LEU A 143 -2.45 2.41 -12.43
N LEU A 144 -3.29 2.48 -11.38
CA LEU A 144 -4.47 1.64 -11.24
C LEU A 144 -5.51 1.98 -12.31
N ASP A 145 -5.66 3.25 -12.65
CA ASP A 145 -6.53 3.69 -13.73
C ASP A 145 -6.01 3.25 -15.11
N GLU A 146 -4.70 3.33 -15.39
CA GLU A 146 -4.14 2.76 -16.63
C GLU A 146 -4.46 1.27 -16.76
N LEU A 147 -4.20 0.50 -15.70
CA LEU A 147 -4.45 -0.94 -15.66
C LEU A 147 -5.94 -1.28 -15.83
N ALA A 148 -6.84 -0.47 -15.25
CA ALA A 148 -8.29 -0.67 -15.35
C ALA A 148 -8.82 -0.47 -16.78
N HIS A 149 -8.08 0.27 -17.61
CA HIS A 149 -8.39 0.42 -19.04
C HIS A 149 -7.59 -0.55 -19.92
N GLY A 150 -6.93 -1.55 -19.34
CA GLY A 150 -6.12 -2.53 -20.07
C GLY A 150 -4.83 -1.96 -20.67
N ARG A 151 -4.40 -0.76 -20.24
CA ARG A 151 -3.15 -0.15 -20.70
C ARG A 151 -1.98 -0.70 -19.91
N GLN A 152 -0.82 -0.82 -20.57
CA GLN A 152 0.40 -1.14 -19.84
C GLN A 152 0.85 0.08 -19.02
N PRO A 153 1.33 -0.15 -17.79
CA PRO A 153 1.95 0.91 -16.99
C PRO A 153 3.08 1.56 -17.77
N GLY A 154 3.09 2.89 -17.87
CA GLY A 154 4.17 3.63 -18.53
C GLY A 154 3.78 4.39 -19.80
N GLY A 155 2.48 4.46 -20.11
CA GLY A 155 1.96 5.44 -21.07
C GLY A 155 1.87 6.85 -20.49
N GLY A 156 1.66 6.98 -19.17
CA GLY A 156 1.47 8.26 -18.48
C GLY A 156 2.14 8.41 -17.11
N ALA A 157 2.73 7.35 -16.52
CA ALA A 157 3.43 7.45 -15.23
C ALA A 157 4.93 7.22 -15.38
N ARG A 158 5.75 8.16 -14.87
CA ARG A 158 7.23 8.10 -14.83
C ARG A 158 7.68 6.88 -14.01
N PRO A 159 8.05 5.75 -14.63
CA PRO A 159 8.26 4.50 -13.88
C PRO A 159 9.40 4.63 -12.87
N GLY A 160 10.40 5.47 -13.18
CA GLY A 160 11.50 5.79 -12.27
C GLY A 160 11.08 6.61 -11.05
N GLU A 161 10.13 7.55 -11.19
CA GLU A 161 9.62 8.32 -10.05
C GLU A 161 8.82 7.42 -9.11
N PHE A 162 7.92 6.59 -9.66
CA PHE A 162 7.15 5.63 -8.88
C PHE A 162 8.05 4.64 -8.14
N GLY A 163 8.98 3.99 -8.86
CA GLY A 163 9.91 3.03 -8.27
C GLY A 163 10.83 3.66 -7.22
N GLY A 164 11.31 4.88 -7.46
CA GLY A 164 12.13 5.63 -6.51
C GLY A 164 11.38 5.99 -5.23
N LEU A 165 10.14 6.49 -5.34
CA LEU A 165 9.30 6.78 -4.18
C LEU A 165 8.89 5.52 -3.42
N LEU A 166 8.51 4.45 -4.14
CA LEU A 166 8.16 3.18 -3.51
C LEU A 166 9.35 2.59 -2.76
N THR A 167 10.54 2.58 -3.37
CA THR A 167 11.78 2.09 -2.73
C THR A 167 12.14 2.92 -1.50
N ARG A 168 11.94 4.25 -1.56
CA ARG A 168 12.24 5.14 -0.44
C ARG A 168 11.25 5.02 0.72
N LEU A 169 9.96 4.79 0.44
CA LEU A 169 8.90 4.81 1.45
C LEU A 169 8.51 3.42 1.95
N LEU A 170 8.82 2.35 1.21
CA LEU A 170 8.60 0.99 1.67
C LEU A 170 9.68 0.60 2.68
N GLU A 171 9.23 0.18 3.85
CA GLU A 171 10.12 -0.33 4.90
C GLU A 171 10.93 -1.54 4.39
N PRO A 172 12.28 -1.48 4.39
CA PRO A 172 13.12 -2.51 3.79
C PRO A 172 12.84 -3.93 4.32
N ALA A 173 12.55 -4.03 5.61
CA ALA A 173 12.17 -5.27 6.28
C ALA A 173 10.88 -5.92 5.74
N LEU A 174 9.98 -5.12 5.16
CA LEU A 174 8.73 -5.61 4.57
C LEU A 174 8.89 -6.05 3.11
N VAL A 175 9.96 -5.64 2.42
CA VAL A 175 10.20 -5.95 0.99
C VAL A 175 10.08 -7.45 0.66
N PRO A 176 10.67 -8.39 1.44
CA PRO A 176 10.53 -9.81 1.15
C PRO A 176 9.07 -10.30 1.19
N HIS A 177 8.25 -9.73 2.06
CA HIS A 177 6.83 -10.06 2.18
C HIS A 177 6.03 -9.50 0.99
N TYR A 178 6.30 -8.24 0.62
CA TYR A 178 5.69 -7.61 -0.54
C TYR A 178 5.96 -8.38 -1.83
N ARG A 179 7.20 -8.83 -2.03
CA ARG A 179 7.59 -9.63 -3.20
C ARG A 179 6.86 -10.97 -3.28
N ARG A 180 6.59 -11.62 -2.16
CA ARG A 180 5.76 -12.84 -2.16
C ARG A 180 4.31 -12.55 -2.55
N LEU A 181 3.76 -11.40 -2.13
CA LEU A 181 2.37 -11.04 -2.39
C LEU A 181 2.09 -10.56 -3.82
N ALA A 182 3.07 -9.95 -4.50
CA ALA A 182 2.92 -9.44 -5.86
C ALA A 182 4.24 -9.45 -6.66
N PRO A 183 4.83 -10.63 -6.93
CA PRO A 183 6.21 -10.75 -7.45
C PRO A 183 6.43 -10.01 -8.78
N LYS A 184 5.49 -10.10 -9.73
CA LYS A 184 5.59 -9.41 -11.02
C LYS A 184 5.59 -7.89 -10.87
N PHE A 185 4.76 -7.36 -9.98
CA PHE A 185 4.65 -5.92 -9.73
C PHE A 185 5.93 -5.41 -9.05
N LEU A 186 6.36 -6.05 -7.96
CA LEU A 186 7.56 -5.60 -7.24
C LEU A 186 8.84 -5.81 -8.05
N GLY A 187 8.93 -6.86 -8.87
CA GLY A 187 10.07 -7.06 -9.77
C GLY A 187 10.22 -5.96 -10.84
N ARG A 188 9.14 -5.21 -11.13
CA ARG A 188 9.17 -4.08 -12.06
C ARG A 188 9.61 -2.77 -11.40
N TYR A 189 9.28 -2.55 -10.13
CA TYR A 189 9.40 -1.24 -9.48
C TYR A 189 10.40 -1.19 -8.32
N LEU A 190 10.85 -2.34 -7.82
CA LEU A 190 11.90 -2.41 -6.80
C LEU A 190 13.18 -3.01 -7.41
N PRO A 191 14.37 -2.50 -7.04
CA PRO A 191 15.63 -3.07 -7.49
C PRO A 191 15.80 -4.50 -7.00
N ASP A 192 16.45 -5.36 -7.79
CA ASP A 192 16.74 -6.73 -7.39
C ASP A 192 17.93 -6.77 -6.41
N PRO A 193 17.76 -7.18 -5.14
CA PRO A 193 18.83 -7.29 -4.16
C PRO A 193 19.90 -8.33 -4.53
N HIS A 194 19.63 -9.20 -5.52
CA HIS A 194 20.59 -10.21 -5.98
C HIS A 194 21.28 -9.84 -7.29
N ARG A 195 20.94 -8.69 -7.89
CA ARG A 195 21.62 -8.21 -9.09
C ARG A 195 22.71 -7.23 -8.62
N PRO A 196 24.01 -7.54 -8.83
CA PRO A 196 25.06 -6.58 -8.48
C PRO A 196 24.84 -5.30 -9.28
N ASP A 197 25.05 -4.14 -8.63
CA ASP A 197 25.07 -2.83 -9.26
C ASP A 197 26.14 -2.84 -10.36
N GLU A 198 25.72 -2.99 -11.62
CA GLU A 198 26.54 -2.61 -12.76
C GLU A 198 26.54 -1.07 -12.79
N ARG A 199 27.53 -0.48 -12.10
CA ARG A 199 27.90 0.93 -12.26
C ARG A 199 28.84 1.11 -13.44
#